data_AF-A0A2V6PBT5-F1
#
_entry.id   AF-A0A2V6PBT5-F1
#
_cell.length_a   1.000
_cell.length_b   1.000
_cell.length_c   1.000
_cell.angle_alpha   90.00
_cell.angle_beta   90.00
_cell.angle_gamma   90.00
#
_symmetry.space_group_name_H-M   'P 1'
#
loop_
_entity.id
_entity.type
_entity.pdbx_description
1 polymer ?
#
loop_
_entity_poly.entity_id
_entity_poly.type
_entity_poly.pdbx_seq_one_letter_code
_entity_poly.pdbx_strand_id
1 'polypeptide(L)'
;MQPWTPLKPWIETFGVVLLGGVGVSVGRWFSRLAKPYWTLGYVVPLALILLLGLAYRFRALEFVPPFSWLMAGRTEFGLTALIGTMVLTTPLSRLPRRRDRVAIRVLMMWVVFQVAAWPFLAPAFNHDELDGLKTRIDSDGVCLQNTDYTCGPAAAVTALRRLGLPAGEGELSILSHTSAAMGTPPDVLCR
;
A
#
# COMPACT_ATOMS: atom_id res chain seq x y z
N MET A 1 20.09 -2.37 -19.24
CA MET A 1 19.07 -2.18 -18.19
C MET A 1 17.76 -2.66 -18.77
N GLN A 2 17.14 -3.71 -18.20
CA GLN A 2 15.83 -4.17 -18.67
C GLN A 2 14.81 -3.04 -18.46
N PRO A 3 13.91 -2.75 -19.42
CA PRO A 3 12.80 -1.85 -19.19
C PRO A 3 11.88 -2.52 -18.15
N TRP A 4 12.02 -2.11 -16.90
CA TRP A 4 11.04 -2.41 -15.86
C TRP A 4 9.75 -1.72 -16.28
N THR A 5 8.85 -2.48 -16.88
CA THR A 5 7.48 -2.03 -17.05
C THR A 5 6.84 -2.14 -15.68
N PRO A 6 6.49 -1.02 -15.01
CA PRO A 6 5.75 -1.11 -13.77
C PRO A 6 4.50 -1.94 -14.05
N LEU A 7 4.21 -2.93 -13.18
CA LEU A 7 2.96 -3.66 -13.26
C LEU A 7 1.84 -2.62 -13.30
N LYS A 8 0.94 -2.75 -14.29
CA LYS A 8 -0.20 -1.84 -14.36
C LYS A 8 -0.89 -1.84 -12.99
N PRO A 9 -1.19 -0.67 -12.39
CA PRO A 9 -1.71 -0.63 -11.01
C PRO A 9 -2.98 -1.47 -10.81
N TRP A 10 -3.72 -1.72 -11.88
CA TRP A 10 -4.83 -2.67 -11.96
C TRP A 10 -4.46 -4.11 -11.56
N ILE A 11 -3.30 -4.61 -12.00
CA ILE A 11 -2.83 -5.97 -11.68
C ILE A 11 -2.46 -6.07 -10.20
N GLU A 12 -1.81 -5.04 -9.67
CA GLU A 12 -1.44 -4.98 -8.26
C GLU A 12 -2.70 -4.91 -7.38
N THR A 13 -3.66 -4.07 -7.76
CA THR A 13 -4.96 -3.99 -7.08
C THR A 13 -5.67 -5.35 -7.07
N PHE A 14 -5.66 -6.06 -8.20
CA PHE A 14 -6.21 -7.42 -8.27
C PHE A 14 -5.47 -8.39 -7.32
N GLY A 15 -4.14 -8.31 -7.26
CA GLY A 15 -3.33 -9.09 -6.31
C GLY A 15 -3.70 -8.83 -4.85
N VAL A 16 -3.94 -7.57 -4.48
CA VAL A 16 -4.38 -7.19 -3.12
C VAL A 16 -5.77 -7.71 -2.80
N VAL A 17 -6.71 -7.63 -3.74
CA VAL A 17 -8.06 -8.20 -3.58
C VAL A 17 -8.00 -9.72 -3.41
N LEU A 18 -7.14 -10.41 -4.16
CA LEU A 18 -6.89 -11.84 -3.98
C LEU A 18 -6.33 -12.16 -2.59
N LEU A 19 -5.36 -11.38 -2.09
CA LEU A 19 -4.83 -11.54 -0.73
C LEU A 19 -5.91 -11.39 0.34
N GLY A 20 -6.83 -10.44 0.16
CA GLY A 20 -8.02 -10.31 1.02
C GLY A 20 -8.91 -11.57 0.95
N GLY A 21 -9.15 -12.10 -0.24
CA GLY A 21 -9.90 -13.36 -0.42
C GLY A 21 -9.25 -14.56 0.26
N VAL A 22 -7.92 -14.65 0.22
CA VAL A 22 -7.14 -15.66 0.97
C VAL A 22 -7.34 -15.47 2.47
N GLY A 23 -7.26 -14.24 2.99
CA GLY A 23 -7.46 -13.97 4.41
C GLY A 23 -8.88 -14.32 4.89
N VAL A 24 -9.91 -14.05 4.09
CA VAL A 24 -11.28 -14.52 4.36
C VAL A 24 -11.34 -16.06 4.41
N SER A 25 -10.72 -16.75 3.45
CA SER A 25 -10.74 -18.21 3.36
C SER A 25 -10.04 -18.87 4.55
N VAL A 26 -8.85 -18.37 4.89
CA VAL A 26 -8.05 -18.83 6.03
C VAL A 26 -8.76 -18.52 7.35
N GLY A 27 -9.26 -17.29 7.54
CA GLY A 27 -10.03 -16.92 8.74
C GLY A 27 -11.27 -17.78 8.91
N ARG A 28 -11.99 -18.08 7.82
CA ARG A 28 -13.14 -18.99 7.85
C ARG A 28 -12.74 -20.41 8.22
N TRP A 29 -11.61 -20.92 7.71
CA TRP A 29 -11.10 -22.24 8.06
C TRP A 29 -10.76 -22.34 9.55
N PHE A 30 -9.97 -21.41 10.09
CA PHE A 30 -9.65 -21.39 11.53
C PHE A 30 -10.88 -21.28 12.40
N SER A 31 -11.89 -20.52 11.97
CA SER A 31 -13.12 -20.35 12.74
C SER A 31 -13.93 -21.65 12.93
N ARG A 32 -13.75 -22.62 12.01
CA ARG A 32 -14.40 -23.95 12.04
C ARG A 32 -13.69 -24.96 12.93
N LEU A 33 -12.47 -24.68 13.40
CA LEU A 33 -11.74 -25.59 14.27
C LEU A 33 -12.42 -25.70 15.65
N ALA A 34 -12.31 -26.89 16.26
CA ALA A 34 -12.82 -27.17 17.59
C ALA A 34 -12.15 -26.27 18.65
N LYS A 35 -12.83 -25.99 19.77
CA LYS A 35 -12.21 -25.26 20.89
C LYS A 35 -11.04 -26.11 21.44
N PRO A 36 -9.85 -25.54 21.69
CA PRO A 36 -9.49 -24.11 21.67
C PRO A 36 -8.86 -23.59 20.37
N TYR A 37 -8.62 -24.44 19.36
CA TYR A 37 -7.76 -24.15 18.20
C TYR A 37 -8.21 -22.99 17.29
N TRP A 38 -9.44 -22.49 17.41
CA TRP A 38 -9.89 -21.34 16.62
C TRP A 38 -9.12 -20.05 16.92
N THR A 39 -8.55 -19.90 18.13
CA THR A 39 -7.74 -18.72 18.49
C THR A 39 -6.39 -18.70 17.77
N LEU A 40 -5.93 -19.83 17.22
CA LEU A 40 -4.73 -19.88 16.39
C LEU A 40 -4.86 -19.01 15.14
N GLY A 41 -6.09 -18.77 14.66
CA GLY A 41 -6.36 -17.85 13.56
C GLY A 41 -5.93 -16.40 13.84
N TYR A 42 -5.75 -16.01 15.11
CA TYR A 42 -5.23 -14.69 15.48
C TYR A 42 -3.71 -14.61 15.58
N VAL A 43 -3.00 -15.74 15.70
CA VAL A 43 -1.55 -15.73 15.90
C VAL A 43 -0.84 -15.06 14.74
N VAL A 44 -1.22 -15.41 13.51
CA VAL A 44 -0.64 -14.84 12.28
C VAL A 44 -0.91 -13.33 12.16
N PRO A 45 -2.16 -12.84 12.18
CA PRO A 45 -2.40 -11.41 12.04
C PRO A 45 -1.84 -10.60 13.21
N LEU A 46 -1.86 -11.10 14.45
CA LEU A 46 -1.26 -10.40 15.59
C LEU A 46 0.26 -10.32 15.46
N ALA A 47 0.93 -11.40 15.03
CA ALA A 47 2.37 -11.37 14.78
C ALA A 47 2.73 -10.34 13.70
N LEU A 48 1.97 -10.29 12.59
CA LEU A 48 2.18 -9.29 11.54
C LEU A 48 1.93 -7.86 12.03
N ILE A 49 0.85 -7.63 12.80
CA ILE A 49 0.57 -6.31 13.41
C ILE A 49 1.72 -5.87 14.32
N LEU A 50 2.26 -6.78 15.14
CA LEU A 50 3.39 -6.47 16.02
C LEU A 50 4.65 -6.14 15.24
N LEU A 51 4.94 -6.88 14.16
CA LEU A 51 6.11 -6.61 13.30
C LEU A 51 5.98 -5.25 12.61
N LEU A 52 4.83 -4.94 12.02
CA LEU A 52 4.57 -3.64 11.40
C LEU A 52 4.66 -2.52 12.44
N GLY A 53 4.01 -2.69 13.59
CA GLY A 53 4.04 -1.70 14.68
C GLY A 53 5.45 -1.44 15.21
N LEU A 54 6.31 -2.46 15.26
CA LEU A 54 7.71 -2.29 15.69
C LEU A 54 8.53 -1.51 14.66
N ALA A 55 8.31 -1.73 13.35
CA ALA A 55 8.94 -0.94 12.28
C ALA A 55 8.52 0.53 12.34
N TYR A 56 7.23 0.81 12.58
CA TYR A 56 6.73 2.18 12.77
C TYR A 56 7.32 2.86 14.02
N ARG A 57 7.52 2.10 15.11
CA ARG A 57 8.08 2.63 16.36
C ARG A 57 9.59 2.89 16.27
N PHE A 58 10.30 2.03 15.56
CA PHE A 58 11.75 2.07 15.39
C PHE A 58 12.09 2.07 13.90
N ARG A 59 12.07 3.24 13.27
CA ARG A 59 12.35 3.42 11.83
C ARG A 59 13.65 2.78 11.35
N ALA A 60 14.65 2.63 12.22
CA ALA A 60 15.89 1.93 11.89
C ALA A 60 15.66 0.46 11.48
N LEU A 61 14.57 -0.16 11.93
CA LEU A 61 14.22 -1.53 11.58
C LEU A 61 13.79 -1.67 10.11
N GLU A 62 13.28 -0.60 9.49
CA GLU A 62 12.87 -0.61 8.07
C GLU A 62 14.00 -1.03 7.13
N PHE A 63 15.26 -0.89 7.55
CA PHE A 63 16.43 -1.25 6.76
C PHE A 63 16.93 -2.68 6.98
N VAL A 64 16.39 -3.44 7.95
CA VAL A 64 16.84 -4.80 8.27
C VAL A 64 15.74 -5.86 8.07
N PRO A 65 16.07 -7.04 7.51
CA PRO A 65 15.13 -8.16 7.46
C PRO A 65 14.67 -8.61 8.85
N PRO A 66 13.42 -9.07 9.02
CA PRO A 66 12.37 -9.21 7.99
C PRO A 66 11.56 -7.92 7.75
N PHE A 67 11.76 -6.86 8.54
CA PHE A 67 10.98 -5.62 8.47
C PHE A 67 11.14 -4.93 7.12
N SER A 68 12.35 -4.90 6.57
CA SER A 68 12.60 -4.34 5.23
C SER A 68 11.80 -5.01 4.12
N TRP A 69 11.48 -6.30 4.24
CA TRP A 69 10.63 -7.00 3.28
C TRP A 69 9.16 -6.64 3.44
N LEU A 70 8.71 -6.48 4.68
CA LEU A 70 7.33 -6.14 5.04
C LEU A 70 6.98 -4.68 4.72
N MET A 71 7.98 -3.79 4.80
CA MET A 71 7.81 -2.35 4.58
C MET A 71 8.26 -1.89 3.18
N ALA A 72 8.86 -2.79 2.39
CA ALA A 72 9.31 -2.46 1.05
C ALA A 72 8.17 -2.07 0.11
N GLY A 73 8.20 -0.85 -0.39
CA GLY A 73 7.28 -0.29 -1.36
C GLY A 73 5.88 -0.20 -0.77
N ARG A 74 4.95 -0.90 -1.41
CA ARG A 74 3.52 -0.91 -1.02
C ARG A 74 3.09 -2.25 -0.41
N THR A 75 4.03 -3.13 -0.05
CA THR A 75 3.72 -4.48 0.46
C THR A 75 2.91 -4.44 1.76
N GLU A 76 3.13 -3.46 2.62
CA GLU A 76 2.37 -3.27 3.86
C GLU A 76 0.86 -3.07 3.64
N PHE A 77 0.48 -2.35 2.58
CA PHE A 77 -0.91 -2.15 2.19
C PHE A 77 -1.53 -3.46 1.67
N GLY A 78 -0.74 -4.27 0.96
CA GLY A 78 -1.17 -5.62 0.58
C GLY A 78 -1.38 -6.54 1.79
N LEU A 79 -0.47 -6.49 2.77
CA LEU A 79 -0.55 -7.29 3.99
C LEU A 79 -1.72 -6.89 4.89
N THR A 80 -2.08 -5.61 4.93
CA THR A 80 -3.24 -5.15 5.70
C THR A 80 -4.56 -5.71 5.16
N ALA A 81 -4.68 -6.01 3.85
CA ALA A 81 -5.84 -6.76 3.34
C ALA A 81 -5.94 -8.16 3.97
N LEU A 82 -4.83 -8.89 4.03
CA LEU A 82 -4.76 -10.23 4.64
C LEU A 82 -5.08 -10.16 6.14
N ILE A 83 -4.40 -9.27 6.87
CA ILE A 83 -4.57 -9.09 8.32
C ILE A 83 -6.02 -8.71 8.65
N GLY A 84 -6.54 -7.66 7.99
CA GLY A 84 -7.87 -7.12 8.25
C GLY A 84 -8.97 -8.16 8.00
N THR A 85 -8.87 -8.88 6.88
CA THR A 85 -9.84 -9.93 6.56
C THR A 85 -9.75 -11.14 7.50
N MET A 86 -8.55 -11.58 7.88
CA MET A 86 -8.39 -12.68 8.85
C MET A 86 -8.95 -12.31 10.23
N VAL A 87 -8.62 -11.12 10.75
CA VAL A 87 -9.07 -10.64 12.06
C VAL A 87 -10.58 -10.50 12.12
N LEU A 88 -11.21 -9.95 11.07
CA LEU A 88 -12.64 -9.69 11.04
C LEU A 88 -13.49 -10.91 10.64
N THR A 89 -12.93 -11.85 9.85
CA THR A 89 -13.66 -13.07 9.45
C THR A 89 -13.74 -14.10 10.57
N THR A 90 -12.73 -14.19 11.42
CA THR A 90 -12.68 -15.13 12.55
C THR A 90 -13.88 -15.00 13.52
N PRO A 91 -14.27 -13.79 14.00
CA PRO A 91 -15.44 -13.61 14.86
C PRO A 91 -16.77 -13.66 14.09
N LEU A 92 -16.76 -13.37 12.79
CA LEU A 92 -17.97 -13.29 11.95
C LEU A 92 -18.79 -14.59 11.95
N SER A 93 -18.13 -15.75 12.02
CA SER A 93 -18.80 -17.06 12.05
C SER A 93 -19.52 -17.35 13.37
N ARG A 94 -19.18 -16.62 14.44
CA ARG A 94 -19.71 -16.86 15.80
C ARG A 94 -20.73 -15.82 16.26
N LEU A 95 -20.98 -14.79 15.45
CA LEU A 95 -22.01 -13.81 15.77
C LEU A 95 -23.41 -14.41 15.62
N PRO A 96 -24.28 -14.32 16.65
CA PRO A 96 -25.60 -14.93 16.62
C PRO A 96 -26.59 -14.18 15.73
N ARG A 97 -26.46 -12.85 15.62
CA ARG A 97 -27.42 -11.99 14.89
C ARG A 97 -26.98 -11.75 13.45
N ARG A 98 -27.92 -11.81 12.50
CA ARG A 98 -27.66 -11.51 11.08
C ARG A 98 -27.24 -10.06 10.84
N ARG A 99 -27.80 -9.10 11.61
CA ARG A 99 -27.46 -7.67 11.50
C ARG A 99 -25.99 -7.41 11.79
N ASP A 100 -25.47 -7.97 12.89
CA ASP A 100 -24.06 -7.83 13.29
C ASP A 100 -23.13 -8.43 12.23
N ARG A 101 -23.51 -9.57 11.62
CA ARG A 101 -22.75 -10.16 10.51
C ARG A 101 -22.70 -9.25 9.28
N VAL A 102 -23.82 -8.61 8.94
CA VAL A 102 -23.86 -7.66 7.82
C VAL A 102 -23.00 -6.43 8.15
N ALA A 103 -23.12 -5.87 9.35
CA ALA A 103 -22.34 -4.71 9.79
C ALA A 103 -20.83 -4.98 9.71
N ILE A 104 -20.35 -6.14 10.21
CA ILE A 104 -18.92 -6.48 10.11
C ILE A 104 -18.48 -6.70 8.67
N ARG A 105 -19.29 -7.30 7.80
CA ARG A 105 -18.93 -7.46 6.37
C ARG A 105 -18.78 -6.10 5.69
N VAL A 106 -19.70 -5.17 5.95
CA VAL A 106 -19.64 -3.81 5.42
C VAL A 106 -18.40 -3.09 5.95
N LEU A 107 -18.14 -3.16 7.26
CA LEU A 107 -16.94 -2.58 7.87
C LEU A 107 -15.65 -3.18 7.27
N MET A 108 -15.59 -4.50 7.10
CA MET A 108 -14.45 -5.19 6.51
C MET A 108 -14.21 -4.74 5.07
N MET A 109 -15.26 -4.68 4.24
CA MET A 109 -15.15 -4.19 2.86
C MET A 109 -14.65 -2.74 2.83
N TRP A 110 -15.19 -1.88 3.70
CA TRP A 110 -14.78 -0.49 3.81
C TRP A 110 -13.30 -0.35 4.21
N VAL A 111 -12.87 -1.05 5.26
CA VAL A 111 -11.48 -1.00 5.76
C VAL A 111 -10.51 -1.54 4.72
N VAL A 112 -10.80 -2.70 4.11
CA VAL A 112 -9.94 -3.29 3.08
C VAL A 112 -9.86 -2.39 1.85
N PHE A 113 -10.98 -1.77 1.47
CA PHE A 113 -10.98 -0.82 0.36
C PHE A 113 -10.09 0.39 0.66
N GLN A 114 -10.28 1.05 1.81
CA GLN A 114 -9.56 2.28 2.16
C GLN A 114 -8.07 2.05 2.43
N VAL A 115 -7.72 1.01 3.18
CA VAL A 115 -6.35 0.81 3.67
C VAL A 115 -5.51 -0.02 2.71
N ALA A 116 -6.13 -0.93 1.96
CA ALA A 116 -5.40 -1.87 1.11
C ALA A 116 -5.62 -1.64 -0.38
N ALA A 117 -6.85 -1.51 -0.87
CA ALA A 117 -7.09 -1.38 -2.32
C ALA A 117 -6.78 0.04 -2.84
N TRP A 118 -7.19 1.07 -2.10
CA TRP A 118 -7.06 2.47 -2.51
C TRP A 118 -5.62 2.93 -2.78
N PRO A 119 -4.60 2.57 -1.95
CA PRO A 119 -3.20 2.92 -2.24
C PRO A 119 -2.64 2.35 -3.56
N PHE A 120 -3.24 1.29 -4.10
CA PHE A 120 -2.86 0.72 -5.40
C PHE A 120 -3.70 1.28 -6.55
N LEU A 121 -4.94 1.64 -6.26
CA LEU A 121 -5.88 2.14 -7.24
C LEU A 121 -5.71 3.65 -7.51
N ALA A 122 -5.37 4.44 -6.49
CA ALA A 122 -5.22 5.89 -6.61
C ALA A 122 -4.17 6.31 -7.67
N PRO A 123 -2.98 5.69 -7.75
CA PRO A 123 -2.03 5.99 -8.83
C PRO A 123 -2.57 5.74 -10.24
N ALA A 124 -3.47 4.76 -10.43
CA ALA A 124 -4.12 4.54 -11.73
C ALA A 124 -5.10 5.66 -12.09
N PHE A 125 -5.83 6.20 -11.11
CA PHE A 125 -6.75 7.32 -11.35
C PHE A 125 -6.02 8.65 -11.57
N ASN A 126 -4.88 8.85 -10.91
CA ASN A 126 -4.04 10.03 -11.12
C ASN A 126 -3.15 9.93 -12.38
N HIS A 127 -3.11 8.79 -13.07
CA HIS A 127 -2.15 8.55 -14.16
C HIS A 127 -2.23 9.60 -15.27
N ASP A 128 -3.42 9.88 -15.81
CA ASP A 128 -3.58 10.82 -16.93
C ASP A 128 -3.23 12.26 -16.53
N GLU A 129 -3.53 12.64 -15.29
CA GLU A 129 -3.14 13.93 -14.72
C GLU A 129 -1.62 14.02 -14.59
N LEU A 130 -0.97 12.97 -14.07
CA LEU A 130 0.48 12.88 -13.89
C LEU A 130 1.24 12.86 -15.24
N ASP A 131 0.74 12.14 -16.23
CA ASP A 131 1.31 12.06 -17.58
C ASP A 131 1.23 13.42 -18.29
N GLY A 132 0.16 14.18 -18.02
CA GLY A 132 -0.03 15.53 -18.55
C GLY A 132 0.83 16.62 -17.88
N LEU A 133 1.58 16.31 -16.82
CA LEU A 133 2.35 17.32 -16.09
C LEU A 133 3.50 17.89 -16.90
N LYS A 134 3.53 19.22 -17.01
CA LYS A 134 4.66 19.95 -17.57
C LYS A 134 5.65 20.31 -16.47
N THR A 135 6.86 19.81 -16.58
CA THR A 135 7.93 20.13 -15.62
C THR A 135 8.21 21.63 -15.62
N ARG A 136 8.03 22.30 -14.47
CA ARG A 136 8.25 23.75 -14.31
C ARG A 136 9.53 23.98 -13.52
N ILE A 137 10.45 24.75 -14.09
CA ILE A 137 11.76 25.02 -13.49
C ILE A 137 11.89 26.53 -13.33
N ASP A 138 12.26 26.98 -12.14
CA ASP A 138 12.46 28.40 -11.88
C ASP A 138 13.88 28.88 -12.28
N SER A 139 14.17 30.16 -11.99
CA SER A 139 15.47 30.78 -12.28
C SER A 139 16.65 30.17 -11.51
N ASP A 140 16.41 29.58 -10.34
CA ASP A 140 17.43 28.94 -9.49
C ASP A 140 17.64 27.47 -9.88
N GLY A 141 16.94 26.99 -10.92
CA GLY A 141 16.99 25.61 -11.39
C GLY A 141 16.22 24.65 -10.50
N VAL A 142 15.29 25.16 -9.68
CA VAL A 142 14.42 24.36 -8.82
C VAL A 142 13.16 23.95 -9.58
N CYS A 143 12.79 22.68 -9.49
CA CYS A 143 11.53 22.19 -10.03
C CYS A 143 10.38 22.53 -9.09
N LEU A 144 9.41 23.31 -9.58
CA LEU A 144 8.20 23.68 -8.86
C LEU A 144 7.12 22.63 -9.09
N GLN A 145 6.70 21.94 -8.02
CA GLN A 145 5.65 20.92 -8.08
C GLN A 145 4.37 21.46 -8.73
N ASN A 146 3.72 20.66 -9.57
CA ASN A 146 2.47 21.04 -10.23
C ASN A 146 1.22 20.68 -9.43
N THR A 147 1.32 19.72 -8.51
CA THR A 147 0.20 19.24 -7.67
C THR A 147 0.57 19.34 -6.21
N ASP A 148 -0.39 19.16 -5.30
CA ASP A 148 -0.15 19.18 -3.84
C ASP A 148 0.57 17.92 -3.32
N TYR A 149 0.79 16.91 -4.17
CA TYR A 149 1.29 15.59 -3.78
C TYR A 149 2.50 15.09 -4.59
N THR A 150 3.09 15.94 -5.46
CA THR A 150 4.29 15.62 -6.28
C THR A 150 5.59 16.24 -5.76
N CYS A 151 5.63 16.64 -4.49
CA CYS A 151 6.82 17.26 -3.88
C CYS A 151 8.08 16.37 -3.95
N GLY A 152 7.94 15.05 -3.77
CA GLY A 152 9.05 14.09 -3.89
C GLY A 152 9.65 14.06 -5.30
N PRO A 153 8.85 13.77 -6.34
CA PRO A 153 9.27 13.81 -7.74
C PRO A 153 9.86 15.16 -8.15
N ALA A 154 9.27 16.28 -7.76
CA ALA A 154 9.81 17.61 -8.04
C ALA A 154 11.20 17.83 -7.40
N ALA A 155 11.38 17.42 -6.15
CA ALA A 155 12.68 17.45 -5.48
C ALA A 155 13.71 16.56 -6.21
N ALA A 156 13.31 15.36 -6.63
CA ALA A 156 14.16 14.46 -7.41
C ALA A 156 14.55 15.06 -8.77
N VAL A 157 13.62 15.67 -9.51
CA VAL A 157 13.93 16.39 -10.76
C VAL A 157 14.97 17.49 -10.52
N THR A 158 14.83 18.25 -9.44
CA THR A 158 15.77 19.31 -9.07
C THR A 158 17.19 18.75 -8.88
N ALA A 159 17.31 17.66 -8.12
CA ALA A 159 18.59 17.01 -7.87
C ALA A 159 19.18 16.39 -9.15
N LEU A 160 18.39 15.66 -9.93
CA LEU A 160 18.84 15.00 -11.17
C LEU A 160 19.31 16.02 -12.21
N ARG A 161 18.59 17.14 -12.37
CA ARG A 161 19.01 18.22 -13.28
C ARG A 161 20.32 18.88 -12.85
N ARG A 162 20.55 19.06 -11.55
CA ARG A 162 21.83 19.55 -11.03
C ARG A 162 22.99 18.59 -11.31
N LEU A 163 22.71 17.30 -11.49
CA LEU A 163 23.66 16.28 -11.94
C LEU A 163 23.77 16.18 -13.47
N GLY A 164 23.05 17.00 -14.23
CA GLY A 164 23.03 16.98 -15.70
C GLY A 164 22.19 15.83 -16.30
N LEU A 165 21.36 15.17 -15.48
CA LEU A 165 20.48 14.09 -15.93
C LEU A 165 19.11 14.67 -16.33
N PRO A 166 18.57 14.27 -17.51
CA PRO A 166 17.22 14.64 -17.89
C PRO A 166 16.22 13.93 -16.97
N ALA A 167 15.27 14.68 -16.44
CA ALA A 167 14.20 14.16 -15.60
C ALA A 167 12.94 15.02 -15.76
N GLY A 168 11.78 14.36 -15.75
CA GLY A 168 10.46 15.00 -15.78
C GLY A 168 9.64 14.69 -14.52
N GLU A 169 8.87 15.66 -14.04
CA GLU A 169 8.04 15.50 -12.84
C GLU A 169 6.98 14.40 -13.05
N GLY A 170 6.27 14.43 -14.17
CA GLY A 170 5.23 13.44 -14.49
C GLY A 170 5.77 12.02 -14.58
N GLU A 171 6.88 11.84 -15.29
CA GLU A 171 7.56 10.54 -15.43
C GLU A 171 7.97 9.97 -14.06
N LEU A 172 8.69 10.76 -13.25
CA LEU A 172 9.09 10.31 -11.91
C LEU A 172 7.89 10.06 -11.00
N SER A 173 6.82 10.84 -11.13
CA SER A 173 5.58 10.65 -10.35
C SER A 173 4.92 9.31 -10.67
N ILE A 174 4.84 8.95 -11.94
CA ILE A 174 4.26 7.67 -12.39
C ILE A 174 5.14 6.50 -11.93
N LEU A 175 6.46 6.59 -12.13
CA LEU A 175 7.40 5.53 -11.74
C LEU A 175 7.41 5.29 -10.23
N SER A 176 7.22 6.35 -9.43
CA SER A 176 7.18 6.26 -7.98
C SER A 176 5.79 5.99 -7.40
N HIS A 177 4.79 5.69 -8.24
CA HIS A 177 3.39 5.47 -7.84
C HIS A 177 2.82 6.60 -6.97
N THR A 178 3.20 7.83 -7.31
CA THR A 178 2.70 9.03 -6.63
C THR A 178 1.20 9.16 -6.82
N SER A 179 0.46 9.54 -5.77
CA SER A 179 -0.99 9.75 -5.85
C SER A 179 -1.48 10.79 -4.85
N ALA A 180 -2.66 11.35 -5.10
CA ALA A 180 -3.31 12.27 -4.17
C ALA A 180 -3.63 11.62 -2.81
N ALA A 181 -3.73 10.30 -2.76
CA ALA A 181 -4.05 9.54 -1.56
C ALA A 181 -2.86 9.40 -0.60
N MET A 182 -1.66 9.20 -1.14
CA MET A 182 -0.48 8.77 -0.38
C MET A 182 0.76 9.65 -0.58
N GLY A 183 0.71 10.61 -1.52
CA GLY A 183 1.92 11.29 -1.99
C GLY A 183 2.88 10.30 -2.64
N THR A 184 4.17 10.51 -2.43
CA THR A 184 5.24 9.67 -2.98
C THR A 184 5.91 8.86 -1.87
N PRO A 185 5.87 7.52 -1.93
CA PRO A 185 6.63 6.68 -1.00
C PRO A 185 8.13 6.93 -1.15
N PRO A 186 8.85 7.28 -0.07
CA PRO A 186 10.25 7.69 -0.14
C PRO A 186 11.17 6.54 -0.56
N ASP A 187 10.84 5.31 -0.19
CA ASP A 187 11.61 4.11 -0.50
C ASP A 187 11.45 3.69 -1.97
N VAL A 188 10.27 3.94 -2.58
CA VAL A 188 10.03 3.71 -4.02
C VAL A 188 10.74 4.78 -4.84
N LEU A 189 10.75 6.03 -4.39
CA LEU A 189 11.46 7.12 -5.08
C LEU A 189 12.98 6.91 -5.13
N CYS A 190 13.56 6.21 -4.13
CA CYS A 190 15.00 5.95 -4.06
C CYS A 190 15.46 4.72 -4.85
N ARG A 191 14.57 4.00 -5.54
CA ARG A 191 14.89 2.78 -6.31
C ARG A 191 15.12 3.07 -7.78
#